data_AF-A0A2V9KXQ2-F1
#
_entry.id   AF-A0A2V9KXQ2-F1
#
_cell.length_a   1.000
_cell.length_b   1.000
_cell.length_c   1.000
_cell.angle_alpha   90.00
_cell.angle_beta   90.00
_cell.angle_gamma   90.00
#
_symmetry.space_group_name_H-M   'P 1'
#
loop_
_entity.id
_entity.type
_entity.pdbx_description
1 polymer ?
#
loop_
_entity_poly.entity_id
_entity_poly.type
_entity_poly.pdbx_seq_one_letter_code
_entity_poly.pdbx_strand_id
1 'polypeptide(L)'
;MKNLYATETADLWQQLGAHPTQDELWRNLESELYYQSHGRIPDLMDAISELRESYRSAWLAEYTPYRLPSALGRWDAEYEYWRRLQARFYTFSKGYHQGQTLPSLESVTKPD
;
A
#
# COMPACT_ATOMS: atom_id res chain seq x y z
N MET A 1 -0.62 -7.10 -9.90
CA MET A 1 -0.75 -5.86 -9.12
C MET A 1 0.47 -5.61 -8.25
N LYS A 2 0.78 -6.44 -7.23
CA LYS A 2 1.96 -6.24 -6.34
C LYS A 2 3.26 -5.81 -7.03
N ASN A 3 3.67 -6.51 -8.09
CA ASN A 3 4.91 -6.20 -8.79
C ASN A 3 4.89 -4.82 -9.47
N LEU A 4 3.73 -4.39 -10.00
CA LEU A 4 3.58 -3.08 -10.62
C LEU A 4 3.72 -1.97 -9.56
N TYR A 5 2.96 -2.07 -8.46
CA TYR A 5 3.05 -1.11 -7.36
C TYR A 5 4.43 -1.10 -6.71
N ALA A 6 5.13 -2.23 -6.65
CA ALA A 6 6.50 -2.30 -6.16
C ALA A 6 7.46 -1.49 -7.04
N THR A 7 7.34 -1.61 -8.37
CA THR A 7 8.13 -0.80 -9.31
C THR A 7 7.78 0.68 -9.19
N GLU A 8 6.50 1.04 -9.19
CA GLU A 8 6.07 2.44 -9.05
C GLU A 8 6.56 3.06 -7.74
N THR A 9 6.50 2.30 -6.64
CA THR A 9 7.03 2.74 -5.33
C THR A 9 8.53 2.95 -5.39
N ALA A 10 9.27 2.06 -6.08
CA ALA A 10 10.71 2.20 -6.26
C ALA A 10 11.06 3.43 -7.10
N ASP A 11 10.30 3.70 -8.15
CA ASP A 11 10.48 4.87 -9.01
C ASP A 11 10.22 6.18 -8.24
N LEU A 12 9.12 6.24 -7.47
CA LEU A 12 8.83 7.39 -6.58
C LEU A 12 9.95 7.59 -5.56
N TRP A 13 10.44 6.51 -4.94
CA TRP A 13 11.52 6.57 -3.97
C TRP A 13 12.83 7.09 -4.58
N GLN A 14 13.17 6.63 -5.80
CA GLN A 14 14.36 7.08 -6.52
C GLN A 14 14.29 8.57 -6.87
N GLN A 15 13.10 9.07 -7.24
CA GLN A 15 12.89 10.47 -7.60
C GLN A 15 13.10 11.46 -6.45
N LEU A 16 12.99 11.02 -5.18
CA LEU A 16 13.24 11.85 -4.01
C LEU A 16 14.71 12.30 -3.87
N GLY A 17 15.65 11.56 -4.46
CA GLY A 17 17.07 11.82 -4.28
C GLY A 17 17.58 11.58 -2.86
N ALA A 18 18.81 12.02 -2.56
CA ALA A 18 19.49 11.68 -1.30
C ALA A 18 18.97 12.48 -0.09
N HIS A 19 18.49 13.70 -0.28
CA HIS A 19 18.12 14.64 0.78
C HIS A 19 16.83 15.41 0.44
N PRO A 20 15.69 14.71 0.26
CA PRO A 20 14.45 15.39 -0.08
C PRO A 20 14.07 16.42 0.99
N THR A 21 13.53 17.53 0.54
CA THR A 21 12.81 18.47 1.41
C THR A 21 11.48 17.87 1.87
N GLN A 22 10.86 18.45 2.89
CA GLN A 22 9.53 18.01 3.35
C GLN A 22 8.46 18.17 2.26
N ASP A 23 8.58 19.21 1.42
CA ASP A 23 7.65 19.44 0.31
C ASP A 23 7.81 18.39 -0.80
N GLU A 24 9.05 18.01 -1.14
CA GLU A 24 9.31 16.92 -2.08
C GLU A 24 8.84 15.56 -1.54
N LEU A 25 9.03 15.30 -0.25
CA LEU A 25 8.56 14.08 0.39
C LEU A 25 7.03 14.02 0.41
N TRP A 26 6.36 15.13 0.72
CA TRP A 26 4.91 15.23 0.65
C TRP A 26 4.39 14.99 -0.77
N ARG A 27 4.90 15.74 -1.75
CA ARG A 27 4.38 15.70 -3.13
C ARG A 27 4.71 14.41 -3.86
N ASN A 28 5.93 13.91 -3.73
CA ASN A 28 6.43 12.82 -4.56
C ASN A 28 6.34 11.45 -3.87
N LEU A 29 5.96 11.39 -2.59
CA LEU A 29 5.76 10.13 -1.88
C LEU A 29 4.41 10.09 -1.16
N GLU A 30 4.14 10.99 -0.21
CA GLU A 30 2.94 10.91 0.62
C GLU A 30 1.65 11.04 -0.18
N SER A 31 1.50 12.15 -0.91
CA SER A 31 0.32 12.47 -1.72
C SER A 31 0.01 11.36 -2.73
N GLU A 32 1.06 10.82 -3.34
CA GLU A 32 0.98 9.86 -4.43
C GLU A 32 0.76 8.42 -3.95
N LEU A 33 1.37 8.04 -2.83
CA LEU A 33 1.43 6.64 -2.42
C LEU A 33 0.39 6.28 -1.36
N TYR A 34 0.22 7.11 -0.33
CA TYR A 34 -0.55 6.70 0.85
C TYR A 34 -1.50 7.77 1.43
N TYR A 35 -1.69 8.89 0.75
CA TYR A 35 -2.64 9.90 1.16
C TYR A 35 -4.09 9.41 1.07
N GLN A 36 -4.90 9.75 2.06
CA GLN A 36 -6.16 9.05 2.33
C GLN A 36 -7.22 9.12 1.22
N SER A 37 -7.18 10.10 0.32
CA SER A 37 -8.25 10.33 -0.66
C SER A 37 -7.92 10.00 -2.11
N HIS A 38 -6.64 9.83 -2.44
CA HIS A 38 -6.17 9.58 -3.81
C HIS A 38 -4.80 8.90 -3.86
N GLY A 39 -4.33 8.38 -2.73
CA GLY A 39 -3.10 7.62 -2.67
C GLY A 39 -3.32 6.23 -3.28
N ARG A 40 -2.33 5.77 -4.03
CA ARG A 40 -2.35 4.45 -4.69
C ARG A 40 -2.68 3.29 -3.73
N ILE A 41 -2.13 3.30 -2.51
CA ILE A 41 -2.36 2.24 -1.53
C ILE A 41 -3.82 2.25 -1.03
N PRO A 42 -4.36 3.38 -0.54
CA PRO A 42 -5.80 3.50 -0.23
C PRO A 42 -6.72 3.06 -1.36
N ASP A 43 -6.50 3.55 -2.58
CA ASP A 43 -7.32 3.19 -3.75
C ASP A 43 -7.30 1.67 -4.01
N LEU A 44 -6.13 1.04 -3.86
CA LEU A 44 -5.98 -0.40 -3.99
C LEU A 44 -6.72 -1.16 -2.87
N MET A 45 -6.67 -0.67 -1.64
CA MET A 45 -7.36 -1.26 -0.49
C MET A 45 -8.89 -1.17 -0.64
N ASP A 46 -9.40 -0.08 -1.18
CA ASP A 46 -10.83 0.09 -1.50
C ASP A 46 -11.24 -0.89 -2.60
N ALA A 47 -10.45 -1.00 -3.68
CA ALA A 47 -10.70 -1.96 -4.76
C ALA A 47 -10.68 -3.42 -4.26
N ILE A 48 -9.75 -3.78 -3.37
CA ILE A 48 -9.70 -5.10 -2.73
C ILE A 48 -11.01 -5.37 -1.97
N SER A 49 -11.49 -4.39 -1.22
CA SER A 49 -12.69 -4.51 -0.39
C SER A 49 -13.96 -4.66 -1.24
N GLU A 50 -14.08 -3.88 -2.32
CA GLU A 50 -15.19 -3.99 -3.27
C GLU A 50 -15.19 -5.35 -4.01
N LEU A 51 -14.02 -5.78 -4.48
CA LEU A 51 -13.88 -7.07 -5.17
C LEU A 51 -14.19 -8.25 -4.25
N ARG A 52 -13.83 -8.17 -2.97
CA ARG A 52 -14.14 -9.18 -1.96
C ARG A 52 -15.65 -9.40 -1.84
N GLU A 53 -16.42 -8.32 -1.73
CA GLU A 53 -17.89 -8.42 -1.60
C GLU A 53 -18.57 -8.86 -2.90
N SER A 54 -18.05 -8.41 -4.04
CA SER A 54 -18.50 -8.87 -5.35
C SER A 54 -18.27 -10.37 -5.53
N TYR A 55 -17.08 -10.86 -5.16
CA TYR A 55 -16.75 -12.29 -5.20
C TYR A 55 -17.63 -13.10 -4.24
N ARG A 56 -17.86 -12.60 -3.02
CA ARG A 56 -18.75 -13.23 -2.05
C ARG A 56 -20.15 -13.44 -2.63
N SER A 57 -20.71 -12.41 -3.25
CA SER A 57 -22.04 -12.44 -3.86
C SER A 57 -22.10 -13.44 -5.01
N ALA A 58 -21.12 -13.41 -5.92
CA ALA A 58 -21.04 -14.35 -7.04
C ALA A 58 -20.86 -15.80 -6.57
N TRP A 59 -20.07 -16.04 -5.53
CA TRP A 59 -19.89 -17.38 -4.98
C TRP A 59 -21.19 -17.97 -4.45
N LEU A 60 -21.94 -17.19 -3.64
CA LEU A 60 -23.18 -17.66 -3.01
C LEU A 60 -24.32 -17.90 -4.01
N ALA A 61 -24.24 -17.32 -5.21
CA ALA A 61 -25.18 -17.58 -6.28
C ALA A 61 -25.00 -18.98 -6.91
N GLU A 62 -23.78 -19.52 -6.91
CA GLU A 62 -23.42 -20.71 -7.70
C GLU A 62 -22.91 -21.88 -6.84
N TYR A 63 -22.45 -21.64 -5.61
CA TYR A 63 -21.73 -22.61 -4.79
C TYR A 63 -22.20 -22.63 -3.33
N THR A 64 -21.87 -23.72 -2.63
CA THR A 64 -22.12 -23.82 -1.19
C THR A 64 -21.15 -22.97 -0.38
N PRO A 65 -21.50 -22.54 0.85
CA PRO A 65 -20.63 -21.70 1.67
C PRO A 65 -19.36 -22.37 2.19
N TYR A 66 -19.20 -23.70 2.04
CA TYR A 66 -18.18 -24.49 2.74
C TYR A 66 -16.73 -23.95 2.59
N ARG A 67 -16.34 -23.50 1.38
CA ARG A 67 -14.99 -22.95 1.11
C ARG A 67 -14.93 -21.42 1.04
N LEU A 68 -16.07 -20.76 1.17
CA LEU A 68 -16.15 -19.30 1.00
C LEU A 68 -15.26 -18.54 2.00
N PRO A 69 -15.24 -18.84 3.31
CA PRO A 69 -14.38 -18.12 4.25
C PRO A 69 -12.89 -18.23 3.90
N SER A 70 -12.42 -19.41 3.52
CA SER A 70 -11.02 -19.62 3.13
C SER A 70 -10.67 -18.93 1.80
N ALA A 71 -11.64 -18.82 0.89
CA ALA A 71 -11.46 -18.04 -0.33
C ALA A 71 -11.33 -16.54 0.01
N LEU A 72 -12.29 -16.00 0.78
CA LEU A 72 -12.32 -14.58 1.18
C LEU A 72 -11.07 -14.16 1.98
N GLY A 73 -10.50 -15.07 2.77
CA GLY A 73 -9.27 -14.81 3.52
C GLY A 73 -8.06 -14.38 2.66
N ARG A 74 -8.08 -14.63 1.35
CA ARG A 74 -7.03 -14.15 0.43
C ARG A 74 -7.12 -12.63 0.21
N TRP A 75 -8.32 -12.06 0.14
CA TRP A 75 -8.51 -10.61 0.09
C TRP A 75 -8.14 -9.97 1.42
N ASP A 76 -8.53 -10.60 2.53
CA ASP A 76 -8.19 -10.10 3.87
C ASP A 76 -6.66 -10.04 4.07
N ALA A 77 -5.93 -11.09 3.64
CA ALA A 77 -4.47 -11.12 3.70
C ALA A 77 -3.82 -10.05 2.80
N GLU A 78 -4.38 -9.82 1.61
CA GLU A 78 -3.91 -8.78 0.69
C GLU A 78 -4.12 -7.38 1.26
N TYR A 79 -5.31 -7.10 1.80
CA TYR A 79 -5.63 -5.84 2.45
C TYR A 79 -4.67 -5.54 3.62
N GLU A 80 -4.45 -6.52 4.49
CA GLU A 80 -3.54 -6.35 5.63
C GLU A 80 -2.08 -6.13 5.21
N TYR A 81 -1.64 -6.76 4.11
CA TYR A 81 -0.31 -6.48 3.56
C TYR A 81 -0.16 -5.00 3.19
N TRP A 82 -1.12 -4.44 2.45
CA TRP A 82 -1.09 -3.04 2.00
C TRP A 82 -1.26 -2.06 3.17
N ARG A 83 -2.16 -2.35 4.11
CA ARG A 83 -2.36 -1.56 5.32
C ARG A 83 -1.07 -1.44 6.14
N ARG A 84 -0.34 -2.55 6.31
CA ARG A 84 0.95 -2.55 7.03
C ARG A 84 2.03 -1.79 6.26
N LEU A 85 2.06 -1.90 4.93
CA LEU A 85 3.00 -1.14 4.10
C LEU A 85 2.75 0.37 4.21
N GLN A 86 1.50 0.82 4.11
CA GLN A 86 1.11 2.21 4.35
C GLN A 86 1.55 2.69 5.74
N ALA A 87 1.31 1.89 6.79
CA ALA A 87 1.71 2.25 8.15
C ALA A 87 3.23 2.44 8.31
N ARG A 88 4.05 1.65 7.59
CA ARG A 88 5.51 1.82 7.57
C ARG A 88 5.93 3.11 6.88
N PHE A 89 5.35 3.42 5.72
CA PHE A 89 5.62 4.70 5.05
C PHE A 89 5.20 5.90 5.90
N TYR A 90 4.02 5.84 6.51
CA TYR A 90 3.56 6.88 7.42
C TYR A 90 4.52 7.08 8.60
N THR A 91 4.98 5.99 9.22
CA THR A 91 5.97 6.04 10.31
C THR A 91 7.28 6.66 9.85
N PHE A 92 7.78 6.26 8.67
CA PHE A 92 8.98 6.83 8.06
C PHE A 92 8.84 8.34 7.84
N SER A 93 7.78 8.79 7.15
CA SER A 93 7.59 10.20 6.83
C SER A 93 7.44 11.07 8.08
N LYS A 94 6.78 10.57 9.12
CA LYS A 94 6.70 11.26 10.41
C LYS A 94 8.04 11.40 11.12
N GLY A 95 8.95 10.44 10.93
CA GLY A 95 10.27 10.41 11.55
C GLY A 95 11.36 11.11 10.74
N TYR A 96 11.10 11.43 9.47
CA TYR A 96 12.07 12.07 8.59
C TYR A 96 12.25 13.55 8.92
N HIS A 97 13.50 13.98 9.03
CA HIS A 97 13.89 15.38 9.22
C HIS A 97 14.70 15.90 8.04
N GLN A 98 14.44 17.15 7.63
CA GLN A 98 15.13 17.75 6.50
C GLN A 98 16.65 17.75 6.70
N GLY A 99 17.39 17.34 5.65
CA GLY A 99 18.84 17.21 5.68
C GLY A 99 19.33 15.83 6.12
N GLN A 100 18.45 14.93 6.58
CA GLN A 100 18.79 13.52 6.72
C GLN A 100 19.01 12.87 5.36
N THR A 101 19.84 11.84 5.32
CA THR A 101 19.96 11.00 4.13
C THR A 101 18.74 10.09 4.03
N LEU A 102 18.12 10.06 2.87
CA LEU A 102 17.02 9.13 2.58
C LEU A 102 17.54 7.68 2.76
N PRO A 103 16.89 6.85 3.59
CA PRO A 103 17.32 5.49 3.77
C PRO A 103 17.00 4.64 2.52
N SER A 104 17.48 3.40 2.48
CA SER A 104 17.08 2.49 1.39
C SER A 104 15.58 2.19 1.48
N LEU A 105 14.93 2.04 0.33
CA LEU A 105 13.52 1.64 0.28
C LEU A 105 13.26 0.31 1.01
N GLU A 106 14.19 -0.63 0.92
CA GLU A 106 14.11 -1.91 1.61
C GLU A 106 13.99 -1.71 3.13
N SER A 107 14.73 -0.77 3.72
CA SER A 107 14.69 -0.53 5.17
C SER A 107 13.32 -0.04 5.68
N VAL A 108 12.53 0.59 4.81
CA VAL A 108 11.18 1.08 5.12
C VAL A 108 10.11 0.03 4.79
N THR A 109 10.33 -0.76 3.75
CA THR A 109 9.32 -1.70 3.24
C THR A 109 9.40 -3.08 3.85
N LYS A 110 10.52 -3.45 4.46
CA LYS A 110 10.73 -4.75 5.11
C LYS A 110 9.76 -4.95 6.28
N PRO A 111 9.07 -6.10 6.39
CA PRO A 111 8.32 -6.45 7.59
C PRO A 111 9.28 -6.70 8.76
N ASP A 112 8.86 -6.34 9.98
CA ASP A 112 9.53 -6.76 11.22
C ASP A 112 9.57 -8.29 11.36
#